data_AF-A0A359AU94-F1
#
_entry.id   AF-A0A359AU94-F1
#
_cell.length_a   1.000
_cell.length_b   1.000
_cell.length_c   1.000
_cell.angle_alpha   90.00
_cell.angle_beta   90.00
_cell.angle_gamma   90.00
#
_symmetry.space_group_name_H-M   'P 1'
#
loop_
_entity.id
_entity.type
_entity.pdbx_description
1 polymer ?
#
loop_
_entity_poly.entity_id
_entity_poly.type
_entity_poly.pdbx_seq_one_letter_code
_entity_poly.pdbx_strand_id
1 'polypeptide(L)'
;MAKENKNCLPAFDASKGIEFGIYTLGDHLINPHTGKRISAGQRLREIVEMARLADDAGLDVFVMGESHQDYFVSQAHSVVLSAIAQATKNIRISSGATIISTSDPVRVYEDFATIDLLSNGRAEIVAGRASRVGLFELLGYDLRDY
;
A
#
# COMPACT_ATOMS: atom_id res chain seq x y z
N MET A 1 -3.30 19.12 -34.58
CA MET A 1 -3.68 18.52 -33.29
C MET A 1 -2.51 17.65 -32.84
N ALA A 2 -1.95 17.90 -31.65
CA ALA A 2 -0.83 17.10 -31.15
C ALA A 2 -1.32 15.67 -30.87
N LYS A 3 -0.61 14.65 -31.36
CA LYS A 3 -0.93 13.25 -31.08
C LYS A 3 -0.82 13.01 -29.57
N GLU A 4 -1.82 12.33 -29.01
CA GLU A 4 -1.85 11.93 -27.61
C GLU A 4 -0.62 11.06 -27.31
N ASN A 5 0.24 11.53 -26.41
CA ASN A 5 1.43 10.77 -26.01
C ASN A 5 1.01 9.75 -24.96
N LYS A 6 0.94 8.48 -25.36
CA LYS A 6 0.62 7.32 -24.49
C LYS A 6 1.51 7.17 -23.25
N ASN A 7 2.65 7.88 -23.20
CA ASN A 7 3.58 7.87 -22.07
C ASN A 7 3.40 9.07 -21.13
N CYS A 8 2.47 9.98 -21.42
CA CYS A 8 2.10 11.06 -20.52
C CYS A 8 0.81 10.69 -19.78
N LEU A 9 0.69 11.15 -18.53
CA LEU A 9 -0.58 11.04 -17.81
C LEU A 9 -1.68 11.75 -18.64
N PRO A 10 -2.86 11.12 -18.78
CA PRO A 10 -3.97 11.76 -19.46
C PRO A 10 -4.35 13.07 -18.76
N ALA A 11 -4.96 13.99 -19.50
CA ALA A 11 -5.51 15.21 -18.90
C ALA A 11 -6.55 14.84 -17.82
N PHE A 12 -6.58 15.61 -16.73
CA PHE A 12 -7.55 15.42 -15.66
C PHE A 12 -8.97 15.55 -16.22
N ASP A 13 -9.77 14.49 -16.04
CA ASP A 13 -11.17 14.46 -16.45
C ASP A 13 -12.04 14.87 -15.26
N ALA A 14 -12.41 16.16 -15.23
CA ALA A 14 -13.23 16.73 -14.16
C ALA A 14 -14.65 16.12 -14.05
N SER A 15 -15.09 15.33 -15.03
CA SER A 15 -16.38 14.63 -14.98
C SER A 15 -16.34 13.36 -14.11
N LYS A 16 -15.16 12.84 -13.78
CA LYS A 16 -14.99 11.59 -13.00
C LYS A 16 -15.06 11.77 -11.48
N GLY A 17 -15.25 13.00 -10.99
CA GLY A 17 -15.29 13.29 -9.56
C GLY A 17 -13.91 13.26 -8.89
N ILE A 18 -13.91 13.35 -7.55
CA ILE A 18 -12.70 13.29 -6.72
C ILE A 18 -12.85 12.08 -5.80
N GLU A 19 -11.80 11.26 -5.73
CA GLU A 19 -11.70 10.15 -4.78
C GLU A 19 -10.95 10.62 -3.51
N PHE A 20 -11.46 10.23 -2.35
CA PHE A 20 -10.86 10.50 -1.05
C PHE A 20 -10.43 9.18 -0.40
N GLY A 21 -9.19 9.14 0.09
CA GLY A 21 -8.63 7.92 0.66
C GLY A 21 -7.70 8.16 1.84
N ILE A 22 -7.31 7.06 2.48
CA ILE A 22 -6.33 7.04 3.56
C ILE A 22 -5.05 6.38 3.08
N TYR A 23 -3.92 6.96 3.46
CA TYR A 23 -2.60 6.40 3.24
C TYR A 23 -1.89 6.17 4.57
N THR A 24 -1.16 5.06 4.69
CA THR A 24 -0.21 4.84 5.78
C THR A 24 1.01 4.05 5.32
N LEU A 25 2.17 4.34 5.93
CA LEU A 25 3.37 3.51 5.83
C LEU A 25 3.43 2.45 6.93
N GLY A 26 2.38 2.31 7.75
CA GLY A 26 2.39 1.41 8.90
C GLY A 26 3.29 1.91 10.03
N ASP A 27 3.36 3.23 10.23
CA ASP A 27 4.15 3.88 11.27
C ASP A 27 3.86 3.27 12.65
N HIS A 28 4.93 2.86 13.33
CA HIS A 28 4.93 2.23 14.63
C HIS A 28 5.80 3.06 15.58
N LEU A 29 5.33 4.28 15.82
CA LEU A 29 6.04 5.30 16.58
C LEU A 29 5.64 5.30 18.06
N ILE A 30 6.45 5.98 18.87
CA ILE A 30 6.12 6.25 20.28
C ILE A 30 5.02 7.31 20.30
N ASN A 31 3.99 7.12 21.11
CA ASN A 31 2.97 8.14 21.31
C ASN A 31 3.60 9.37 22.01
N PRO A 32 3.54 10.57 21.42
CA PRO A 32 4.24 11.75 21.95
C PRO A 32 3.66 12.27 23.26
N HIS A 33 2.41 11.93 23.59
CA HIS A 33 1.75 12.35 24.83
C HIS A 33 2.00 11.39 25.99
N THR A 34 2.18 10.10 25.71
CA THR A 34 2.32 9.07 26.76
C THR A 34 3.73 8.49 26.87
N GLY A 35 4.59 8.70 25.88
CA GLY A 35 5.91 8.08 25.78
C GLY A 35 5.87 6.57 25.59
N LYS A 36 4.69 5.96 25.38
CA LYS A 36 4.51 4.53 25.19
C LYS A 36 4.39 4.17 23.72
N ARG A 37 4.99 3.05 23.34
CA ARG A 37 4.78 2.40 22.05
C ARG A 37 3.95 1.14 22.26
N ILE A 38 2.89 0.99 21.47
CA ILE A 38 2.06 -0.23 21.46
C ILE A 38 2.83 -1.42 20.87
N SER A 39 2.32 -2.64 20.98
CA SER A 39 2.96 -3.79 20.28
C SER A 39 2.78 -3.69 18.76
N ALA A 40 3.70 -4.27 17.99
CA ALA A 40 3.56 -4.35 16.52
C ALA A 40 2.27 -5.08 16.10
N GLY A 41 1.92 -6.16 16.81
CA GLY A 41 0.67 -6.88 16.58
C GLY A 41 -0.58 -6.05 16.88
N GLN A 42 -0.53 -5.16 17.89
CA GLN A 42 -1.61 -4.20 18.10
C GLN A 42 -1.69 -3.20 16.95
N ARG A 43 -0.55 -2.68 16.48
CA ARG A 43 -0.52 -1.71 15.37
C ARG A 43 -1.12 -2.29 14.09
N LEU A 44 -0.81 -3.54 13.76
CA LEU A 44 -1.40 -4.24 12.61
C LEU A 44 -2.92 -4.37 12.74
N ARG A 45 -3.44 -4.69 13.93
CA ARG A 45 -4.90 -4.72 14.16
C ARG A 45 -5.54 -3.34 14.04
N GLU A 46 -4.88 -2.28 14.54
CA GLU A 46 -5.35 -0.90 14.37
C GLU A 46 -5.39 -0.46 12.91
N ILE A 47 -4.45 -0.92 12.08
CA ILE A 47 -4.44 -0.65 10.64
C ILE A 47 -5.64 -1.31 9.95
N VAL A 48 -5.92 -2.59 10.26
CA VAL A 48 -7.08 -3.29 9.70
C VAL A 48 -8.37 -2.61 10.15
N GLU A 49 -8.47 -2.22 11.43
CA GLU A 49 -9.62 -1.48 11.95
C GLU A 49 -9.76 -0.11 11.30
N MET A 50 -8.66 0.60 11.05
CA MET A 50 -8.67 1.88 10.32
C MET A 50 -9.26 1.71 8.91
N ALA A 51 -8.87 0.65 8.20
CA ALA A 51 -9.42 0.37 6.87
C ALA A 51 -10.91 0.02 6.93
N ARG A 52 -11.35 -0.74 7.94
CA ARG A 52 -12.76 -1.04 8.18
C ARG A 52 -13.58 0.23 8.44
N LEU A 53 -13.06 1.12 9.28
CA LEU A 53 -13.72 2.40 9.57
C LEU A 53 -13.74 3.34 8.36
N ALA A 54 -12.70 3.32 7.52
CA ALA A 54 -12.67 4.05 6.26
C ALA A 54 -13.74 3.56 5.27
N ASP A 55 -13.90 2.25 5.15
CA ASP A 55 -14.94 1.62 4.33
C ASP A 55 -16.35 1.96 4.84
N ASP A 56 -16.58 1.84 6.15
CA ASP A 56 -17.86 2.20 6.79
C ASP A 56 -18.20 3.69 6.61
N ALA A 57 -17.18 4.56 6.55
CA ALA A 57 -17.33 6.00 6.32
C ALA A 57 -17.53 6.36 4.82
N GLY A 58 -17.43 5.39 3.90
CA GLY A 58 -17.60 5.60 2.47
C GLY A 58 -16.40 6.26 1.78
N LEU A 59 -15.17 6.05 2.28
CA LEU A 59 -13.96 6.45 1.57
C LEU A 59 -13.69 5.52 0.38
N ASP A 60 -13.04 6.05 -0.65
CA ASP A 60 -12.88 5.38 -1.95
C ASP A 60 -11.70 4.41 -1.96
N VAL A 61 -10.61 4.72 -1.26
CA VAL A 61 -9.38 3.92 -1.28
C VAL A 61 -8.63 3.91 0.04
N PHE A 62 -8.11 2.73 0.40
CA PHE A 62 -7.14 2.55 1.48
C PHE A 62 -5.80 2.12 0.87
N VAL A 63 -4.74 2.85 1.20
CA VAL A 63 -3.41 2.69 0.61
C VAL A 63 -2.39 2.32 1.68
N MET A 64 -1.68 1.21 1.49
CA MET A 64 -0.57 0.77 2.34
C MET A 64 0.75 0.84 1.58
N GLY A 65 1.72 1.59 2.09
CA GLY A 65 3.09 1.57 1.58
C GLY A 65 3.94 0.47 2.20
N GLU A 66 4.93 -0.01 1.45
CA GLU A 66 5.95 -0.95 1.92
C GLU A 66 7.14 -0.22 2.57
N SER A 67 7.55 -0.62 3.77
CA SER A 67 8.72 -0.04 4.46
C SER A 67 9.51 -1.08 5.25
N HIS A 68 10.80 -1.20 4.92
CA HIS A 68 11.76 -2.11 5.57
C HIS A 68 12.72 -1.36 6.48
N GLN A 69 12.18 -0.81 7.55
CA GLN A 69 12.95 -0.08 8.56
C GLN A 69 12.37 -0.31 9.95
N ASP A 70 13.19 0.02 10.94
CA ASP A 70 12.68 0.18 12.29
C ASP A 70 11.51 1.16 12.32
N TYR A 71 10.59 0.90 13.23
CA TYR A 71 9.41 1.73 13.48
C TYR A 71 8.33 1.69 12.40
N PHE A 72 8.30 0.64 11.56
CA PHE A 72 7.20 0.33 10.66
C PHE A 72 6.78 -1.13 10.79
N VAL A 73 5.51 -1.43 10.47
CA VAL A 73 4.95 -2.80 10.47
C VAL A 73 4.45 -3.25 9.08
N SER A 74 4.84 -2.53 8.03
CA SER A 74 4.32 -2.68 6.67
C SER A 74 5.26 -3.42 5.72
N GLN A 75 6.30 -4.08 6.22
CA GLN A 75 7.29 -4.83 5.42
C GLN A 75 6.61 -5.86 4.50
N ALA A 76 5.56 -6.51 5.01
CA ALA A 76 4.76 -7.50 4.30
C ALA A 76 3.39 -6.90 3.93
N HIS A 77 3.39 -5.78 3.19
CA HIS A 77 2.18 -5.03 2.88
C HIS A 77 1.13 -5.85 2.13
N SER A 78 1.50 -6.76 1.23
CA SER A 78 0.54 -7.65 0.54
C SER A 78 -0.27 -8.52 1.52
N VAL A 79 0.39 -9.05 2.57
CA VAL A 79 -0.27 -9.82 3.63
C VAL A 79 -1.25 -8.96 4.42
N VAL A 80 -0.86 -7.72 4.75
CA VAL A 80 -1.74 -6.78 5.47
C VAL A 80 -2.94 -6.37 4.60
N LEU A 81 -2.72 -6.11 3.31
CA LEU A 81 -3.77 -5.78 2.35
C LEU A 81 -4.75 -6.94 2.16
N SER A 82 -4.28 -8.18 2.19
CA SER A 82 -5.16 -9.37 2.19
C SER A 82 -6.07 -9.44 3.44
N ALA A 83 -5.54 -9.10 4.61
CA ALA A 83 -6.36 -9.00 5.82
C ALA A 83 -7.40 -7.86 5.72
N ILE A 84 -7.03 -6.73 5.14
CA ILE A 84 -7.95 -5.60 4.87
C ILE A 84 -9.04 -6.01 3.87
N ALA A 85 -8.71 -6.80 2.84
CA ALA A 85 -9.67 -7.31 1.87
C ALA A 85 -10.81 -8.06 2.52
N GLN A 86 -10.50 -8.90 3.52
CA GLN A 86 -11.51 -9.64 4.27
C GLN A 86 -12.27 -8.79 5.30
N ALA A 87 -11.68 -7.70 5.77
CA ALA A 87 -12.30 -6.82 6.76
C ALA A 87 -13.22 -5.73 6.16
N THR A 88 -13.21 -5.55 4.84
CA THR A 88 -13.90 -4.44 4.14
C THR A 88 -14.78 -4.97 3.00
N LYS A 89 -15.70 -4.12 2.52
CA LYS A 89 -16.72 -4.47 1.53
C LYS A 89 -16.64 -3.66 0.24
N ASN A 90 -16.40 -2.35 0.32
CA ASN A 90 -16.52 -1.45 -0.84
C ASN A 90 -15.20 -0.75 -1.19
N ILE A 91 -14.44 -0.31 -0.19
CA ILE A 91 -13.21 0.48 -0.38
C ILE A 91 -12.20 -0.22 -1.29
N ARG A 92 -11.56 0.50 -2.22
CA ARG A 92 -10.44 -0.04 -3.00
C ARG A 92 -9.23 -0.24 -2.09
N ILE A 93 -8.43 -1.27 -2.40
CA ILE A 93 -7.28 -1.67 -1.58
C ILE A 93 -6.04 -1.60 -2.44
N SER A 94 -5.16 -0.66 -2.14
CA SER A 94 -4.03 -0.32 -2.98
C SER A 94 -2.71 -0.38 -2.22
N SER A 95 -1.64 -0.72 -2.93
CA SER A 95 -0.29 -0.44 -2.42
C SER A 95 0.13 1.01 -2.69
N GLY A 96 1.09 1.55 -1.93
CA GLY A 96 1.57 2.92 -2.08
C GLY A 96 3.01 3.14 -1.56
N ALA A 97 4.01 2.44 -2.07
CA ALA A 97 4.01 1.56 -3.25
C ALA A 97 4.44 0.14 -2.88
N THR A 98 4.22 -0.82 -3.79
CA THR A 98 4.98 -2.07 -3.83
C THR A 98 6.34 -1.80 -4.45
N ILE A 99 7.41 -2.20 -3.78
CA ILE A 99 8.78 -1.96 -4.20
C ILE A 99 9.18 -3.03 -5.23
N ILE A 100 8.89 -2.75 -6.50
CA ILE A 100 9.15 -3.70 -7.59
C ILE A 100 10.64 -3.83 -7.93
N SER A 101 11.46 -2.89 -7.48
CA SER A 101 12.93 -2.89 -7.64
C SER A 101 13.64 -4.08 -7.00
N THR A 102 13.03 -4.65 -5.96
CA THR A 102 13.62 -5.70 -5.13
C THR A 102 12.65 -6.86 -4.93
N SER A 103 11.64 -6.98 -5.80
CA SER A 103 10.58 -8.00 -5.72
C SER A 103 10.51 -8.80 -7.01
N ASP A 104 10.19 -10.09 -6.90
CA ASP A 104 9.86 -10.91 -8.07
C ASP A 104 8.51 -10.44 -8.65
N PRO A 105 8.45 -9.94 -9.89
CA PRO A 105 7.22 -9.42 -10.48
C PRO A 105 6.13 -10.49 -10.65
N VAL A 106 6.50 -11.78 -10.80
CA VAL A 106 5.53 -12.87 -10.84
C VAL A 106 4.88 -13.04 -9.46
N ARG A 107 5.66 -12.99 -8.38
CA ARG A 107 5.13 -13.05 -7.02
C ARG A 107 4.25 -11.85 -6.68
N VAL A 108 4.65 -10.64 -7.09
CA VAL A 108 3.81 -9.44 -6.94
C VAL A 108 2.47 -9.64 -7.66
N TYR A 109 2.49 -10.16 -8.90
CA TYR A 109 1.25 -10.43 -9.63
C TYR A 109 0.38 -11.49 -8.93
N GLU A 110 0.96 -12.61 -8.49
CA GLU A 110 0.24 -13.68 -7.80
C GLU A 110 -0.41 -13.21 -6.48
N ASP A 111 0.34 -12.44 -5.68
CA ASP A 111 -0.15 -11.87 -4.42
C ASP A 111 -1.36 -10.96 -4.67
N PHE A 112 -1.23 -9.98 -5.57
CA PHE A 112 -2.29 -9.02 -5.81
C PHE A 112 -3.47 -9.58 -6.59
N ALA A 113 -3.26 -10.55 -7.48
CA ALA A 113 -4.35 -11.30 -8.10
C ALA A 113 -5.14 -12.08 -7.03
N THR A 114 -4.46 -12.65 -6.03
CA THR A 114 -5.11 -13.34 -4.91
C THR A 114 -5.89 -12.34 -4.04
N ILE A 115 -5.33 -11.17 -3.73
CA ILE A 115 -6.03 -10.11 -3.00
C ILE A 115 -7.23 -9.62 -3.80
N ASP A 116 -7.12 -9.51 -5.12
CA ASP A 116 -8.22 -9.11 -5.99
C ASP A 116 -9.39 -10.09 -5.92
N LEU A 117 -9.10 -11.39 -6.01
CA LEU A 117 -10.10 -12.46 -5.84
C LEU A 117 -10.74 -12.43 -4.44
N LEU A 118 -9.94 -12.23 -3.38
CA LEU A 118 -10.43 -12.14 -2.01
C LEU A 118 -11.27 -10.88 -1.75
N SER A 119 -11.00 -9.81 -2.48
CA SER A 119 -11.69 -8.52 -2.34
C SER A 119 -12.86 -8.34 -3.30
N ASN A 120 -13.09 -9.27 -4.23
CA ASN A 120 -14.05 -9.16 -5.33
C ASN A 120 -13.74 -8.00 -6.31
N GLY A 121 -12.50 -7.88 -6.78
CA GLY A 121 -12.14 -6.93 -7.84
C GLY A 121 -11.73 -5.54 -7.34
N ARG A 122 -11.35 -5.40 -6.07
CA ARG A 122 -11.04 -4.09 -5.44
C ARG A 122 -9.55 -3.81 -5.30
N ALA A 123 -8.67 -4.72 -5.74
CA ALA A 123 -7.24 -4.58 -5.52
C ALA A 123 -6.57 -3.69 -6.59
N GLU A 124 -5.56 -2.94 -6.16
CA GLU A 124 -4.70 -2.15 -7.02
C GLU A 124 -3.22 -2.33 -6.67
N ILE A 125 -2.36 -2.21 -7.68
CA ILE A 125 -0.91 -2.17 -7.51
C ILE A 125 -0.39 -0.80 -7.91
N VAL A 126 0.26 -0.10 -6.98
CA VAL A 126 1.12 1.03 -7.31
C VAL A 126 2.56 0.54 -7.22
N ALA A 127 3.21 0.44 -8.37
CA ALA A 127 4.63 0.09 -8.45
C ALA A 127 5.51 1.30 -8.12
N GLY A 128 6.54 1.08 -7.29
CA GLY A 128 7.47 2.13 -6.90
C GLY A 128 8.90 1.62 -6.74
N ARG A 129 9.84 2.57 -6.68
CA ARG A 129 11.28 2.31 -6.62
C ARG A 129 11.83 1.91 -5.25
N ALA A 130 11.09 2.19 -4.18
CA ALA A 130 11.59 2.47 -2.82
C ALA A 130 11.96 3.94 -2.58
N SER A 131 11.81 4.35 -1.32
CA SER A 131 12.19 5.67 -0.81
C SER A 131 13.61 5.69 -0.22
N ARG A 132 14.23 4.52 0.00
CA ARG A 132 15.52 4.35 0.69
C ARG A 132 16.26 3.13 0.18
N VAL A 133 17.58 3.14 0.35
CA VAL A 133 18.49 2.13 -0.23
C VAL A 133 18.73 0.89 0.65
N GLY A 134 18.45 0.97 1.97
CA GLY A 134 18.76 -0.13 2.89
C GLY A 134 18.05 -1.46 2.58
N LEU A 135 16.91 -1.39 1.89
CA LEU A 135 16.19 -2.58 1.42
C LEU A 135 16.98 -3.39 0.39
N PHE A 136 17.76 -2.73 -0.47
CA PHE A 136 18.56 -3.39 -1.50
C PHE A 136 19.58 -4.32 -0.85
N GLU A 137 20.32 -3.83 0.15
CA GLU A 137 21.24 -4.66 0.93
C GLU A 137 20.52 -5.78 1.68
N LEU A 138 19.39 -5.47 2.35
CA LEU A 138 18.59 -6.43 3.10
C LEU A 138 18.16 -7.64 2.25
N LEU A 139 17.76 -7.40 1.00
CA LEU A 139 17.28 -8.42 0.08
C LEU A 139 18.36 -8.91 -0.92
N GLY A 140 19.61 -8.45 -0.78
CA GLY A 140 20.74 -8.92 -1.58
C GLY A 140 20.82 -8.39 -3.01
N TYR A 141 20.21 -7.23 -3.29
CA TYR A 141 20.29 -6.55 -4.59
C TYR A 141 21.41 -5.50 -4.62
N ASP A 142 22.10 -5.37 -5.75
CA ASP A 142 22.98 -4.23 -6.01
C ASP A 142 22.12 -3.01 -6.39
N LEU A 143 22.32 -1.89 -5.70
CA LEU A 143 21.61 -0.63 -5.97
C LEU A 143 21.81 -0.14 -7.41
N ARG A 144 22.90 -0.55 -8.08
CA ARG A 144 23.24 -0.16 -9.44
C ARG A 144 22.55 -0.98 -10.52
N ASP A 145 21.97 -2.12 -10.14
CA ASP A 145 21.32 -3.07 -11.06
C ASP A 145 19.79 -2.92 -11.10
N TYR A 146 19.25 -1.87 -10.46
CA TYR A 146 17.83 -1.51 -10.47
C TYR A 146 17.47 -0.47 -11.55
#